data_AF-A0A841NB13-F1
#
_entry.id   AF-A0A841NB13-F1
#
_cell.length_a   1.000
_cell.length_b   1.000
_cell.length_c   1.000
_cell.angle_alpha   90.00
_cell.angle_beta   90.00
_cell.angle_gamma   90.00
#
_symmetry.space_group_name_H-M   'P 1'
#
loop_
_entity.id
_entity.type
_entity.pdbx_description
1 polymer ?
#
loop_
_entity_poly.entity_id
_entity_poly.type
_entity_poly.pdbx_seq_one_letter_code
_entity_poly.pdbx_strand_id
1 'polypeptide(L)'
;MNITYFFSAFGTFGNPNGFRQSYFLGGHADIVKNIRTFDLKTDAVKLFPGSRLYGIRKEAAGSSSLISYSVYTFAKEQNSQRGGTFIGSSLIFVDKITSESITIAVLDEFHQYLEQHNVADGTITINHSDKFSIDKPKDYDKISLNIREPEDGGAAQQGNNYLVVYSEINPGALQQLFSKATALLNSYDMIYFTGNHEVAEFVQQKGIFKIVDLNGFEREIQKSDEEKSRLLNTYISDLELEKNNLNDDKKHLLDQLNQQISQNEKRHKENAAKISESKDGILAINQEFEQYAGKINTLISSLKSEGKVEAVKKQHLEIRKVFADKIRQRRDIGTISSIASQAPVNQPYVKPALGNSLEDFSRGNSQGRERKFNGYKIAFWSLLLLLTGAAACYLIFIDGGKMIGLPTEEAVAVENNSNDTVRIENTVSETPAVQTFNLNPFPNNELNENDWRLVSKKAPPGMKIDSLINVIYKENPSTINDYYKHQKKEYKARLYALNEKNFEIRGNDTVLADTVRKIPNFKLPGSNNEPIR
;
A
#
# COMPACT_ATOMS: atom_id res chain seq x y z
N MET A 1 1.84 -12.31 -31.96
CA MET A 1 0.54 -11.93 -31.35
C MET A 1 0.72 -12.06 -29.85
N ASN A 2 0.48 -10.99 -29.08
CA ASN A 2 0.46 -11.10 -27.62
C ASN A 2 -0.76 -11.95 -27.25
N ILE A 3 -0.53 -13.10 -26.65
CA ILE A 3 -1.61 -13.98 -26.21
C ILE A 3 -2.24 -13.34 -24.98
N THR A 4 -3.51 -12.96 -25.08
CA THR A 4 -4.27 -12.29 -24.00
C THR A 4 -5.16 -13.26 -23.21
N TYR A 5 -5.13 -14.55 -23.51
CA TYR A 5 -5.85 -15.58 -22.78
C TYR A 5 -5.26 -16.98 -23.00
N PHE A 6 -5.41 -17.87 -22.02
CA PHE A 6 -4.91 -19.26 -22.08
C PHE A 6 -5.63 -20.14 -21.06
N PHE A 7 -5.43 -21.46 -21.20
CA PHE A 7 -5.99 -22.45 -20.29
C PHE A 7 -4.99 -22.86 -19.22
N SER A 8 -5.52 -23.28 -18.08
CA SER A 8 -4.82 -23.99 -17.03
C SER A 8 -5.61 -25.25 -16.71
N ALA A 9 -4.93 -26.38 -16.52
CA ALA A 9 -5.53 -27.60 -16.00
C ALA A 9 -4.74 -28.08 -14.77
N PHE A 10 -5.47 -28.56 -13.78
CA PHE A 10 -4.91 -28.87 -12.48
C PHE A 10 -5.69 -29.97 -11.75
N GLY A 11 -5.07 -30.55 -10.74
CA GLY A 11 -5.70 -31.57 -9.93
C GLY A 11 -4.84 -31.99 -8.75
N THR A 12 -5.39 -32.87 -7.93
CA THR A 12 -4.74 -33.47 -6.75
C THR A 12 -4.31 -34.90 -7.06
N PHE A 13 -3.01 -35.21 -6.94
CA PHE A 13 -2.41 -36.46 -7.41
C PHE A 13 -1.85 -37.37 -6.30
N GLY A 14 -2.15 -37.09 -5.03
CA GLY A 14 -1.64 -37.87 -3.89
C GLY A 14 -0.15 -37.71 -3.66
N ASN A 15 0.39 -38.32 -2.60
CA ASN A 15 1.81 -38.25 -2.31
C ASN A 15 2.63 -39.08 -3.32
N PRO A 16 3.81 -38.59 -3.77
CA PRO A 16 4.48 -37.35 -3.35
C PRO A 16 4.07 -36.09 -4.15
N ASN A 17 3.14 -36.22 -5.11
CA ASN A 17 2.84 -35.18 -6.09
C ASN A 17 1.95 -34.04 -5.56
N GLY A 18 0.98 -34.32 -4.68
CA GLY A 18 0.06 -33.30 -4.16
C GLY A 18 -0.71 -32.57 -5.26
N PHE A 19 -0.96 -31.26 -5.09
CA PHE A 19 -1.58 -30.42 -6.11
C PHE A 19 -0.57 -30.07 -7.22
N ARG A 20 -1.00 -30.19 -8.49
CA ARG A 20 -0.22 -29.77 -9.67
C ARG A 20 -1.08 -29.03 -10.67
N GLN A 21 -0.47 -28.07 -11.35
CA GLN A 21 -1.10 -27.15 -12.30
C GLN A 21 -0.19 -26.94 -13.50
N SER A 22 -0.77 -27.02 -14.70
CA SER A 22 -0.08 -26.83 -15.96
C SER A 22 -0.90 -25.93 -16.88
N TYR A 23 -0.24 -25.25 -17.81
CA TYR A 23 -0.84 -24.24 -18.66
C TYR A 23 -0.79 -24.67 -20.12
N PHE A 24 -1.86 -24.37 -20.85
CA PHE A 24 -2.10 -24.89 -22.18
C PHE A 24 -2.70 -23.83 -23.09
N LEU A 25 -2.57 -24.06 -24.41
CA LEU A 25 -3.20 -23.24 -25.45
C LEU A 25 -2.87 -21.74 -25.27
N GLY A 26 -1.63 -21.43 -24.88
CA GLY A 26 -1.13 -20.08 -24.64
C GLY A 26 -0.44 -19.91 -23.29
N GLY A 27 -0.09 -18.66 -22.95
CA GLY A 27 0.56 -18.29 -21.69
C GLY A 27 2.05 -18.00 -21.86
N HIS A 28 2.48 -16.79 -21.52
CA HIS A 28 3.89 -16.45 -21.44
C HIS A 28 4.49 -16.99 -20.14
N ALA A 29 5.66 -17.62 -20.22
CA ALA A 29 6.35 -18.23 -19.07
C ALA A 29 6.54 -17.24 -17.90
N ASP A 30 6.70 -15.95 -18.18
CA ASP A 30 6.90 -14.94 -17.16
C ASP A 30 5.61 -14.54 -16.43
N ILE A 31 4.47 -14.50 -17.13
CA ILE A 31 3.17 -14.24 -16.50
C ILE A 31 2.79 -15.46 -15.66
N VAL A 32 2.92 -16.65 -16.24
CA VAL A 32 2.54 -17.93 -15.62
C VAL A 32 3.21 -18.17 -14.26
N LYS A 33 4.48 -17.79 -14.10
CA LYS A 33 5.21 -17.91 -12.81
C LYS A 33 4.60 -17.10 -11.68
N ASN A 34 3.84 -16.05 -11.99
CA ASN A 34 3.25 -15.13 -11.02
C ASN A 34 1.76 -15.42 -10.74
N ILE A 35 1.19 -16.46 -11.35
CA ILE A 35 -0.21 -16.85 -11.16
C ILE A 35 -0.32 -17.72 -9.91
N ARG A 36 -1.21 -17.36 -8.98
CA ARG A 36 -1.47 -18.19 -7.80
C ARG A 36 -2.06 -19.54 -8.23
N THR A 37 -1.77 -20.59 -7.47
CA THR A 37 -2.35 -21.90 -7.72
C THR A 37 -3.89 -21.82 -7.65
N PHE A 38 -4.57 -22.66 -8.42
CA PHE A 38 -6.01 -22.87 -8.32
C PHE A 38 -6.35 -23.97 -7.29
N ASP A 39 -5.46 -24.23 -6.34
CA ASP A 39 -5.70 -25.25 -5.32
C ASP A 39 -6.91 -24.87 -4.45
N LEU A 40 -7.77 -25.85 -4.15
CA LEU A 40 -8.90 -25.62 -3.27
C LEU A 40 -8.43 -25.75 -1.83
N LYS A 41 -8.84 -24.77 -1.02
CA LYS A 41 -8.69 -24.86 0.43
C LYS A 41 -9.65 -25.92 0.97
N THR A 42 -9.21 -27.18 0.98
CA THR A 42 -10.05 -28.38 1.27
C THR A 42 -10.70 -28.40 2.66
N ASP A 43 -10.16 -27.64 3.62
CA ASP A 43 -10.77 -27.40 4.94
C ASP A 43 -11.93 -26.38 4.90
N ALA A 44 -12.00 -25.54 3.86
CA ALA A 44 -13.05 -24.54 3.65
C ALA A 44 -14.10 -24.98 2.63
N VAL A 45 -13.69 -25.60 1.52
CA VAL A 45 -14.57 -26.10 0.45
C VAL A 45 -14.16 -27.52 0.10
N LYS A 46 -15.13 -28.43 0.05
CA LYS A 46 -14.89 -29.83 -0.31
C LYS A 46 -15.82 -30.23 -1.44
N LEU A 47 -15.28 -30.92 -2.44
CA LEU A 47 -16.05 -31.50 -3.54
C LEU A 47 -16.44 -32.95 -3.22
N PHE A 48 -17.63 -33.31 -3.68
CA PHE A 48 -18.26 -34.62 -3.54
C PHE A 48 -18.58 -35.21 -4.92
N PRO A 49 -18.74 -36.55 -5.05
CA PRO A 49 -19.12 -37.17 -6.31
C PRO A 49 -20.34 -36.48 -6.96
N GLY A 50 -20.26 -36.17 -8.25
CA GLY A 50 -21.32 -35.46 -8.97
C GLY A 50 -21.47 -33.97 -8.64
N SER A 51 -20.63 -33.41 -7.75
CA SER A 51 -20.60 -31.97 -7.51
C SER A 51 -19.75 -31.25 -8.55
N ARG A 52 -20.16 -30.01 -8.84
CA ARG A 52 -19.44 -29.08 -9.71
C ARG A 52 -19.41 -27.72 -9.05
N LEU A 53 -18.25 -27.10 -9.07
CA LEU A 53 -18.01 -25.78 -8.51
C LEU A 53 -17.42 -24.89 -9.58
N TYR A 54 -18.05 -23.76 -9.81
CA TYR A 54 -17.54 -22.72 -10.69
C TYR A 54 -16.87 -21.65 -9.85
N GLY A 55 -15.94 -20.90 -10.43
CA GLY A 55 -15.31 -19.81 -9.74
C GLY A 55 -14.83 -18.70 -10.66
N ILE A 56 -14.74 -17.50 -10.12
CA ILE A 56 -14.18 -16.33 -10.79
C ILE A 56 -13.22 -15.61 -9.85
N ARG A 57 -12.03 -15.31 -10.34
CA ARG A 57 -10.91 -14.70 -9.60
C ARG A 57 -10.39 -13.49 -10.35
N LYS A 58 -10.06 -12.42 -9.62
CA LYS A 58 -9.21 -11.33 -10.12
C LYS A 58 -7.91 -11.33 -9.32
N GLU A 59 -6.77 -11.24 -10.00
CA GLU A 59 -5.47 -11.12 -9.35
C GLU A 59 -4.51 -10.25 -10.16
N ALA A 60 -3.43 -9.80 -9.53
CA ALA A 60 -2.33 -9.13 -10.22
C ALA A 60 -1.18 -10.12 -10.43
N ALA A 61 -0.67 -10.20 -11.65
CA ALA A 61 0.50 -10.99 -12.03
C ALA A 61 1.52 -10.09 -12.70
N GLY A 62 2.49 -9.59 -11.92
CA GLY A 62 3.41 -8.54 -12.37
C GLY A 62 2.67 -7.21 -12.57
N SER A 63 2.76 -6.63 -13.77
CA SER A 63 2.06 -5.40 -14.15
C SER A 63 0.67 -5.64 -14.75
N SER A 64 0.29 -6.91 -14.97
CA SER A 64 -0.99 -7.26 -15.59
C SER A 64 -2.03 -7.67 -14.55
N SER A 65 -3.29 -7.34 -14.83
CA SER A 65 -4.45 -7.86 -14.12
C SER A 65 -4.96 -9.11 -14.82
N LEU A 66 -5.18 -10.17 -14.05
CA LEU A 66 -5.73 -11.42 -14.54
C LEU A 66 -7.15 -11.60 -14.04
N ILE A 67 -8.04 -11.99 -14.94
CA ILE A 67 -9.38 -12.49 -14.59
C ILE A 67 -9.45 -13.95 -15.03
N SER A 68 -9.71 -14.84 -14.08
CA SER A 68 -9.75 -16.28 -14.31
C SER A 68 -11.13 -16.82 -13.98
N TYR A 69 -11.65 -17.65 -14.88
CA TYR A 69 -12.87 -18.43 -14.67
C TYR A 69 -12.45 -19.89 -14.51
N SER A 70 -12.94 -20.55 -13.47
CA SER A 70 -12.51 -21.90 -13.10
C SER A 70 -13.70 -22.84 -12.96
N VAL A 71 -13.48 -24.11 -13.30
CA VAL A 71 -14.41 -25.21 -13.04
C VAL A 71 -13.66 -26.29 -12.27
N TYR A 72 -14.32 -26.83 -11.26
CA TYR A 72 -13.82 -27.92 -10.45
C TYR A 72 -14.87 -29.04 -10.39
N THR A 73 -14.44 -30.28 -10.56
CA THR A 73 -15.25 -31.48 -10.33
C THR A 73 -14.52 -32.48 -9.44
N PHE A 74 -15.29 -33.32 -8.76
CA PHE A 74 -14.72 -34.34 -7.87
C PHE A 74 -13.98 -35.41 -8.68
N ALA A 75 -12.74 -35.69 -8.29
CA ALA A 75 -11.97 -36.82 -8.80
C ALA A 75 -10.98 -37.27 -7.74
N LYS A 76 -10.92 -38.57 -7.46
CA LYS A 76 -10.00 -39.16 -6.49
C LYS A 76 -8.57 -39.15 -7.03
N GLU A 77 -7.63 -38.93 -6.14
CA GLU A 77 -6.23 -39.23 -6.41
C GLU A 77 -5.99 -40.75 -6.37
N GLN A 78 -4.96 -41.23 -7.08
CA GLN A 78 -4.66 -42.66 -7.15
C GLN A 78 -4.34 -43.22 -5.76
N ASN A 79 -4.84 -44.44 -5.48
CA ASN A 79 -4.53 -45.21 -4.28
C ASN A 79 -4.85 -44.51 -2.94
N SER A 80 -5.77 -43.55 -2.94
CA SER A 80 -6.14 -42.79 -1.75
C SER A 80 -7.64 -42.83 -1.49
N GLN A 81 -7.98 -42.89 -0.20
CA GLN A 81 -9.35 -42.72 0.28
C GLN A 81 -9.60 -41.31 0.81
N ARG A 82 -8.64 -40.39 0.64
CA ARG A 82 -8.77 -39.01 1.08
C ARG A 82 -9.85 -38.30 0.27
N GLY A 83 -10.84 -37.75 0.97
CA GLY A 83 -11.87 -36.91 0.37
C GLY A 83 -11.38 -35.49 0.09
N GLY A 84 -12.10 -34.75 -0.75
CA GLY A 84 -11.76 -33.37 -1.12
C GLY A 84 -10.70 -33.25 -2.21
N THR A 85 -10.45 -34.35 -2.91
CA THR A 85 -9.64 -34.42 -4.14
C THR A 85 -10.48 -34.00 -5.35
N PHE A 86 -9.82 -33.43 -6.35
CA PHE A 86 -10.51 -32.84 -7.49
C PHE A 86 -9.62 -32.76 -8.74
N ILE A 87 -10.30 -32.58 -9.87
CA ILE A 87 -9.74 -32.14 -11.14
C ILE A 87 -10.40 -30.83 -11.53
N GLY A 88 -9.67 -29.93 -12.16
CA GLY A 88 -10.18 -28.63 -12.53
C GLY A 88 -9.47 -28.02 -13.72
N SER A 89 -10.14 -27.02 -14.29
CA SER A 89 -9.63 -26.21 -15.37
C SER A 89 -9.95 -24.74 -15.17
N SER A 90 -9.12 -23.87 -15.73
CA SER A 90 -9.37 -22.43 -15.74
C SER A 90 -9.10 -21.83 -17.11
N LEU A 91 -9.95 -20.90 -17.52
CA LEU A 91 -9.70 -19.97 -18.62
C LEU A 91 -9.26 -18.64 -18.01
N ILE A 92 -8.03 -18.23 -18.33
CA ILE A 92 -7.36 -17.08 -17.74
C ILE A 92 -7.22 -16.01 -18.82
N PHE A 93 -7.64 -14.79 -18.50
CA PHE A 93 -7.46 -13.63 -19.35
C PHE A 93 -6.45 -12.66 -18.76
N VAL A 94 -5.67 -12.01 -19.63
CA VAL A 94 -4.66 -11.00 -19.29
C VAL A 94 -5.15 -9.64 -19.75
N ASP A 95 -5.39 -8.73 -18.80
CA ASP A 95 -5.82 -7.33 -18.96
C ASP A 95 -7.13 -7.13 -19.74
N LYS A 96 -7.79 -8.23 -20.12
CA LYS A 96 -8.98 -8.26 -20.98
C LYS A 96 -9.94 -9.33 -20.49
N ILE A 97 -11.14 -9.37 -21.05
CA ILE A 97 -12.13 -10.42 -20.85
C ILE A 97 -12.90 -10.65 -22.16
N THR A 98 -13.70 -11.71 -22.24
CA THR A 98 -14.67 -11.93 -23.32
C THR A 98 -16.08 -12.08 -22.72
N SER A 99 -17.09 -12.23 -23.56
CA SER A 99 -18.45 -12.47 -23.09
C SER A 99 -18.53 -13.72 -22.23
N GLU A 100 -19.23 -13.62 -21.08
CA GLU A 100 -19.39 -14.72 -20.13
C GLU A 100 -20.05 -15.94 -20.77
N SER A 101 -20.93 -15.76 -21.77
CA SER A 101 -21.54 -16.88 -22.48
C SER A 101 -20.51 -17.70 -23.29
N ILE A 102 -19.59 -17.01 -23.97
CA ILE A 102 -18.48 -17.65 -24.71
C ILE A 102 -17.51 -18.29 -23.72
N THR A 103 -17.14 -17.57 -22.67
CA THR A 103 -16.25 -18.07 -21.61
C THR A 103 -16.78 -19.37 -21.01
N ILE A 104 -18.05 -19.41 -20.60
CA ILE A 104 -18.68 -20.58 -20.01
C ILE A 104 -18.69 -21.73 -21.01
N ALA A 105 -19.15 -21.51 -22.24
CA ALA A 105 -19.24 -22.57 -23.25
C ALA A 105 -17.88 -23.21 -23.56
N VAL A 106 -16.84 -22.39 -23.78
CA VAL A 106 -15.49 -22.86 -24.09
C VAL A 106 -14.86 -23.55 -22.87
N LEU A 107 -15.01 -22.98 -21.68
CA LEU A 107 -14.46 -23.56 -20.45
C LEU A 107 -15.14 -24.89 -20.09
N ASP A 108 -16.46 -24.99 -20.26
CA ASP A 108 -17.19 -26.23 -20.00
C ASP A 108 -16.83 -27.34 -20.99
N GLU A 109 -16.67 -27.01 -22.28
CA GLU A 109 -16.20 -27.97 -23.29
C GLU A 109 -14.79 -28.46 -22.97
N PHE A 110 -13.87 -27.55 -22.63
CA PHE A 110 -12.51 -27.90 -22.20
C PHE A 110 -12.51 -28.80 -20.97
N HIS A 111 -13.29 -28.45 -19.94
CA HIS A 111 -13.38 -29.20 -18.69
C HIS A 111 -14.00 -30.59 -18.90
N GLN A 112 -15.04 -30.70 -19.73
CA GLN A 112 -15.65 -31.98 -20.06
C GLN A 112 -14.67 -32.91 -20.77
N TYR A 113 -13.90 -32.41 -21.73
CA TYR A 113 -12.87 -33.20 -22.38
C TYR A 113 -11.81 -33.66 -21.36
N LEU A 114 -11.33 -32.74 -20.52
CA LEU A 114 -10.36 -33.02 -19.46
C LEU A 114 -10.85 -34.13 -18.53
N GLU A 115 -12.09 -34.07 -18.06
CA GLU A 115 -12.66 -35.09 -17.18
C GLU A 115 -12.78 -36.45 -17.88
N GLN A 116 -13.36 -36.47 -19.08
CA GLN A 116 -13.63 -37.72 -19.84
C GLN A 116 -12.35 -38.51 -20.18
N HIS A 117 -11.24 -37.83 -20.44
CA HIS A 117 -10.01 -38.48 -20.92
C HIS A 117 -8.97 -38.73 -19.83
N ASN A 118 -9.17 -38.17 -18.63
CA ASN A 118 -8.18 -38.27 -17.56
C ASN A 118 -8.74 -38.86 -16.26
N VAL A 119 -10.06 -39.04 -16.15
CA VAL A 119 -10.71 -39.66 -15.00
C VAL A 119 -11.37 -40.97 -15.41
N ALA A 120 -11.03 -42.05 -14.73
CA ALA A 120 -11.67 -43.36 -14.87
C ALA A 120 -12.21 -43.81 -13.52
N ASP A 121 -13.48 -44.23 -13.48
CA ASP A 121 -14.18 -44.63 -12.24
C ASP A 121 -14.04 -43.59 -11.10
N GLY A 122 -14.12 -42.31 -11.47
CA GLY A 122 -13.98 -41.19 -10.54
C GLY A 122 -12.57 -41.00 -9.97
N THR A 123 -11.53 -41.61 -10.57
CA THR A 123 -10.12 -41.50 -10.17
C THR A 123 -9.26 -40.94 -11.30
N ILE A 124 -8.35 -40.03 -10.98
CA ILE A 124 -7.39 -39.46 -11.95
C ILE A 124 -6.41 -40.56 -12.39
N THR A 125 -6.29 -40.78 -13.69
CA THR A 125 -5.52 -41.90 -14.29
C THR A 125 -4.04 -41.60 -14.48
N ILE A 126 -3.65 -40.33 -14.37
CA ILE A 126 -2.27 -39.86 -14.50
C ILE A 126 -1.75 -39.32 -13.16
N ASN A 127 -0.45 -39.03 -13.09
CA ASN A 127 0.21 -38.60 -11.85
C ASN A 127 0.69 -37.13 -11.84
N HIS A 128 0.48 -36.37 -12.91
CA HIS A 128 0.85 -34.96 -12.99
C HIS A 128 0.01 -34.24 -14.06
N SER A 129 -0.22 -32.93 -13.90
CA SER A 129 -1.14 -32.16 -14.76
C SER A 129 -0.60 -31.86 -16.16
N ASP A 130 0.71 -31.88 -16.37
CA ASP A 130 1.35 -31.73 -17.69
C ASP A 130 1.10 -32.93 -18.62
N LYS A 131 0.69 -34.07 -18.05
CA LYS A 131 0.32 -35.29 -18.75
C LYS A 131 -1.19 -35.36 -19.04
N PHE A 132 -1.97 -34.34 -18.68
CA PHE A 132 -3.40 -34.32 -19.00
C PHE A 132 -3.59 -34.36 -20.52
N SER A 133 -4.44 -35.28 -20.98
CA SER A 133 -4.99 -35.21 -22.33
C SER A 133 -5.96 -34.05 -22.39
N ILE A 134 -5.65 -33.08 -23.26
CA ILE A 134 -6.44 -31.88 -23.46
C ILE A 134 -6.71 -31.67 -24.96
N ASP A 135 -7.82 -31.03 -25.28
CA ASP A 135 -8.16 -30.65 -26.66
C ASP A 135 -8.60 -29.18 -26.72
N LYS A 136 -8.40 -28.57 -27.90
CA LYS A 136 -8.81 -27.19 -28.16
C LYS A 136 -10.33 -27.15 -28.34
N PRO A 137 -11.07 -26.37 -27.52
CA PRO A 137 -12.53 -26.25 -27.68
C PRO A 137 -12.91 -25.66 -29.04
N LYS A 138 -14.07 -26.04 -29.59
CA LYS A 138 -14.51 -25.67 -30.94
C LYS A 138 -14.60 -24.16 -31.13
N ASP A 139 -15.08 -23.47 -30.10
CA ASP A 139 -15.33 -22.03 -30.11
C ASP A 139 -14.17 -21.21 -29.52
N TYR A 140 -13.00 -21.83 -29.31
CA TYR A 140 -11.82 -21.14 -28.77
C TYR A 140 -11.42 -19.89 -29.58
N ASP A 141 -11.54 -19.94 -30.91
CA ASP A 141 -11.17 -18.81 -31.78
C ASP A 141 -12.17 -17.64 -31.65
N LYS A 142 -13.42 -17.91 -31.22
CA LYS A 142 -14.42 -16.86 -30.96
C LYS A 142 -14.08 -15.99 -29.76
N ILE A 143 -13.24 -16.47 -28.84
CA ILE A 143 -12.76 -15.66 -27.72
C ILE A 143 -12.08 -14.41 -28.24
N SER A 144 -11.10 -14.59 -29.14
CA SER A 144 -10.29 -13.50 -29.71
C SER A 144 -11.12 -12.43 -30.43
N LEU A 145 -12.25 -12.81 -31.02
CA LEU A 145 -13.15 -11.93 -31.75
C LEU A 145 -14.03 -11.07 -30.83
N ASN A 146 -14.19 -11.46 -29.56
CA ASN A 146 -15.11 -10.83 -28.61
C ASN A 146 -14.38 -10.28 -27.37
N ILE A 147 -13.07 -10.04 -27.49
CA ILE A 147 -12.27 -9.52 -26.38
C ILE A 147 -12.59 -8.03 -26.14
N ARG A 148 -12.80 -7.68 -24.88
CA ARG A 148 -13.02 -6.31 -24.39
C ARG A 148 -12.17 -6.02 -23.16
N GLU A 149 -12.02 -4.74 -22.84
CA GLU A 149 -11.46 -4.32 -21.55
C GLU A 149 -12.48 -4.56 -20.43
N PRO A 150 -12.06 -4.97 -19.22
CA PRO A 150 -12.94 -5.06 -18.08
C PRO A 150 -13.39 -3.67 -17.62
N GLU A 151 -14.67 -3.53 -17.24
CA GLU A 151 -15.25 -2.25 -16.81
C GLU A 151 -14.64 -1.70 -15.51
N ASP A 152 -14.11 -2.58 -14.66
CA ASP A 152 -13.54 -2.22 -13.37
C ASP A 152 -12.00 -2.42 -13.39
N GLY A 153 -11.30 -1.32 -13.69
CA GLY A 153 -9.83 -1.24 -13.74
C GLY A 153 -9.14 -1.13 -12.38
N GLY A 154 -9.88 -1.26 -11.26
CA GLY A 154 -9.30 -1.23 -9.92
C GLY A 154 -8.27 -2.33 -9.69
N ALA A 155 -7.23 -2.07 -8.89
CA ALA A 155 -6.29 -3.10 -8.50
C ALA A 155 -6.98 -4.15 -7.60
N ALA A 156 -6.71 -5.43 -7.82
CA ALA A 156 -7.19 -6.50 -6.95
C ALA A 156 -6.68 -6.27 -5.52
N GLN A 157 -7.59 -6.19 -4.54
CA GLN A 157 -7.19 -6.17 -3.13
C GLN A 157 -6.89 -7.61 -2.69
N GLN A 158 -5.67 -7.84 -2.22
CA GLN A 158 -5.29 -9.13 -1.64
C GLN A 158 -5.77 -9.16 -0.18
N GLY A 159 -6.86 -9.90 0.09
CA GLY A 159 -7.48 -9.94 1.42
C GLY A 159 -7.68 -11.34 1.99
N ASN A 160 -7.46 -12.39 1.18
CA ASN A 160 -7.97 -13.74 1.43
C ASN A 160 -9.48 -13.75 1.70
N ASN A 161 -10.23 -12.92 0.98
CA ASN A 161 -11.69 -12.86 1.10
C ASN A 161 -12.34 -13.76 0.04
N TYR A 162 -13.04 -14.78 0.50
CA TYR A 162 -13.69 -15.78 -0.35
C TYR A 162 -15.20 -15.77 -0.13
N LEU A 163 -15.95 -15.78 -1.22
CA LEU A 163 -17.40 -15.87 -1.22
C LEU A 163 -17.82 -17.17 -1.92
N VAL A 164 -18.80 -17.85 -1.34
CA VAL A 164 -19.49 -19.00 -1.97
C VAL A 164 -20.95 -18.62 -2.15
N VAL A 165 -21.44 -18.72 -3.37
CA VAL A 165 -22.84 -18.46 -3.71
C VAL A 165 -23.52 -19.80 -3.98
N TYR A 166 -24.51 -20.11 -3.15
CA TYR A 166 -25.36 -21.28 -3.31
C TYR A 166 -26.59 -20.91 -4.15
N SER A 167 -26.69 -21.50 -5.33
CA SER A 167 -27.74 -21.21 -6.30
C SER A 167 -27.85 -22.32 -7.34
N GLU A 168 -29.01 -22.45 -8.00
CA GLU A 168 -29.11 -23.33 -9.17
C GLU A 168 -28.15 -22.89 -10.27
N ILE A 169 -27.35 -23.84 -10.78
CA ILE A 169 -26.35 -23.57 -11.83
C ILE A 169 -26.82 -24.18 -13.14
N ASN A 170 -27.25 -23.31 -14.04
CA ASN A 170 -27.43 -23.59 -15.47
C ASN A 170 -26.68 -22.54 -16.29
N PRO A 171 -26.40 -22.75 -17.59
CA PRO A 171 -25.58 -21.83 -18.38
C PRO A 171 -26.08 -20.38 -18.38
N GLY A 172 -27.40 -20.16 -18.45
CA GLY A 172 -27.99 -18.83 -18.43
C GLY A 172 -27.88 -18.14 -17.07
N ALA A 173 -28.15 -18.86 -15.99
CA ALA A 173 -27.99 -18.37 -14.62
C ALA A 173 -26.51 -18.06 -14.32
N LEU A 174 -25.59 -18.95 -14.72
CA LEU A 174 -24.16 -18.76 -14.51
C LEU A 174 -23.62 -17.56 -15.28
N GLN A 175 -24.11 -17.30 -16.49
CA GLN A 175 -23.76 -16.10 -17.25
C GLN A 175 -24.12 -14.83 -16.47
N GLN A 176 -25.33 -14.77 -15.92
CA GLN A 176 -25.76 -13.62 -15.10
C GLN A 176 -24.94 -13.50 -13.82
N LEU A 177 -24.68 -14.62 -13.15
CA LEU A 177 -23.89 -14.66 -11.93
C LEU A 177 -22.46 -14.16 -12.16
N PHE A 178 -21.77 -14.65 -13.21
CA PHE A 178 -20.42 -14.19 -13.54
C PHE A 178 -20.38 -12.72 -13.95
N SER A 179 -21.33 -12.27 -14.77
CA SER A 179 -21.42 -10.86 -15.14
C SER A 179 -21.52 -9.98 -13.89
N LYS A 180 -22.43 -10.29 -12.97
CA LYS A 180 -22.58 -9.54 -11.72
C LYS A 180 -21.39 -9.68 -10.77
N ALA A 181 -20.75 -10.86 -10.74
CA ALA A 181 -19.62 -11.13 -9.85
C ALA A 181 -18.42 -10.22 -10.11
N THR A 182 -18.24 -9.76 -11.35
CA THR A 182 -17.17 -8.81 -11.70
C THR A 182 -17.18 -7.55 -10.83
N ALA A 183 -18.36 -7.07 -10.42
CA ALA A 183 -18.51 -5.91 -9.54
C ALA A 183 -17.91 -6.12 -8.14
N LEU A 184 -17.83 -7.38 -7.70
CA LEU A 184 -17.36 -7.81 -6.38
C LEU A 184 -15.90 -8.26 -6.35
N LEU A 185 -15.24 -8.39 -7.51
CA LEU A 185 -13.86 -8.88 -7.62
C LEU A 185 -12.79 -7.93 -7.04
N ASN A 186 -13.17 -6.71 -6.68
CA ASN A 186 -12.29 -5.80 -5.92
C ASN A 186 -12.40 -6.04 -4.39
N SER A 187 -13.48 -6.69 -3.92
CA SER A 187 -13.75 -6.97 -2.50
C SER A 187 -13.47 -8.43 -2.11
N TYR A 188 -13.59 -9.34 -3.07
CA TYR A 188 -13.35 -10.77 -2.92
C TYR A 188 -12.28 -11.24 -3.89
N ASP A 189 -11.30 -11.99 -3.38
CA ASP A 189 -10.23 -12.60 -4.18
C ASP A 189 -10.81 -13.64 -5.15
N MET A 190 -11.74 -14.47 -4.67
CA MET A 190 -12.35 -15.54 -5.43
C MET A 190 -13.80 -15.74 -4.98
N ILE A 191 -14.68 -15.80 -5.96
CA ILE A 191 -16.10 -16.05 -5.76
C ILE A 191 -16.43 -17.39 -6.40
N TYR A 192 -16.93 -18.33 -5.60
CA TYR A 192 -17.35 -19.64 -6.05
C TYR A 192 -18.86 -19.74 -6.19
N PHE A 193 -19.34 -20.54 -7.14
CA PHE A 193 -20.76 -20.82 -7.38
C PHE A 193 -20.99 -22.32 -7.40
N THR A 194 -21.97 -22.78 -6.62
CA THR A 194 -22.35 -24.19 -6.57
C THR A 194 -23.86 -24.33 -6.44
N GLY A 195 -24.41 -25.31 -7.15
CA GLY A 195 -25.79 -25.78 -6.95
C GLY A 195 -25.86 -27.07 -6.15
N ASN A 196 -24.73 -27.60 -5.71
CA ASN A 196 -24.68 -28.84 -4.94
C ASN A 196 -24.87 -28.54 -3.44
N HIS A 197 -25.90 -29.16 -2.86
CA HIS A 197 -26.27 -28.98 -1.46
C HIS A 197 -25.17 -29.42 -0.48
N GLU A 198 -24.50 -30.55 -0.73
CA GLU A 198 -23.45 -31.08 0.16
C GLU A 198 -22.24 -30.13 0.22
N VAL A 199 -21.85 -29.55 -0.92
CA VAL A 199 -20.79 -28.53 -0.96
C VAL A 199 -21.20 -27.31 -0.14
N ALA A 200 -22.43 -26.83 -0.32
CA ALA A 200 -22.95 -25.64 0.37
C ALA A 200 -23.00 -25.86 1.89
N GLU A 201 -23.54 -26.99 2.33
CA GLU A 201 -23.62 -27.36 3.74
C GLU A 201 -22.23 -27.49 4.36
N PHE A 202 -21.28 -28.12 3.66
CA PHE A 202 -19.91 -28.23 4.15
C PHE A 202 -19.27 -26.86 4.38
N VAL A 203 -19.40 -25.94 3.41
CA VAL A 203 -18.87 -24.57 3.54
C VAL A 203 -19.51 -23.85 4.72
N GLN A 204 -20.84 -23.97 4.87
CA GLN A 204 -21.59 -23.38 5.97
C GLN A 204 -21.15 -23.92 7.33
N GLN A 205 -20.99 -25.23 7.46
CA GLN A 205 -20.54 -25.89 8.69
C GLN A 205 -19.12 -25.49 9.08
N LYS A 206 -18.23 -25.29 8.09
CA LYS A 206 -16.85 -24.88 8.34
C LYS A 206 -16.74 -23.41 8.73
N GLY A 207 -17.56 -22.55 8.14
CA GLY A 207 -17.59 -21.11 8.44
C GLY A 207 -16.29 -20.37 8.11
N ILE A 208 -15.39 -20.97 7.31
CA ILE A 208 -14.13 -20.35 6.89
C ILE A 208 -14.38 -19.38 5.74
N PHE A 209 -15.20 -19.78 4.76
CA PHE A 209 -15.63 -18.91 3.67
C PHE A 209 -17.05 -18.42 3.94
N LYS A 210 -17.33 -17.19 3.53
CA LYS A 210 -18.68 -16.64 3.59
C LYS A 210 -19.53 -17.35 2.55
N ILE A 211 -20.69 -17.85 2.97
CA ILE A 211 -21.67 -18.45 2.06
C ILE A 211 -22.96 -17.65 2.06
N VAL A 212 -23.53 -17.43 0.88
CA VAL A 212 -24.78 -16.69 0.66
C VAL A 212 -25.66 -17.41 -0.36
N ASP A 213 -26.97 -17.17 -0.29
CA ASP A 213 -27.91 -17.51 -1.35
C ASP A 213 -27.92 -16.41 -2.44
N LEU A 214 -28.76 -16.57 -3.46
CA LEU A 214 -28.94 -15.56 -4.51
C LEU A 214 -29.32 -14.18 -3.95
N ASN A 215 -30.23 -14.12 -2.99
CA ASN A 215 -30.63 -12.83 -2.40
C ASN A 215 -29.47 -12.19 -1.62
N GLY A 216 -28.68 -13.00 -0.91
CA GLY A 216 -27.47 -12.53 -0.24
C GLY A 216 -26.42 -12.04 -1.22
N PHE A 217 -26.26 -12.70 -2.37
CA PHE A 217 -25.37 -12.25 -3.44
C PHE A 217 -25.78 -10.86 -3.99
N GLU A 218 -27.07 -10.64 -4.28
CA GLU A 218 -27.57 -9.33 -4.70
C GLU A 218 -27.34 -8.25 -3.63
N ARG A 219 -27.50 -8.58 -2.34
CA ARG A 219 -27.20 -7.64 -1.25
C ARG A 219 -25.71 -7.27 -1.19
N GLU A 220 -24.81 -8.22 -1.44
CA GLU A 220 -23.38 -7.92 -1.51
C GLU A 220 -23.04 -6.98 -2.67
N ILE A 221 -23.68 -7.18 -3.83
CA ILE A 221 -23.52 -6.29 -4.99
C ILE A 221 -24.01 -4.89 -4.65
N GLN A 222 -25.23 -4.77 -4.12
CA GLN A 222 -25.79 -3.47 -3.72
C GLN A 222 -24.89 -2.76 -2.70
N LYS A 223 -24.39 -3.49 -1.70
CA LYS A 223 -23.46 -2.93 -0.71
C LYS A 223 -22.18 -2.42 -1.38
N SER A 224 -21.62 -3.16 -2.33
CA SER A 224 -20.43 -2.74 -3.08
C SER A 224 -20.70 -1.47 -3.91
N ASP A 225 -21.86 -1.38 -4.55
CA ASP A 225 -22.27 -0.21 -5.33
C ASP A 225 -22.51 1.03 -4.45
N GLU A 226 -23.08 0.84 -3.25
CA GLU A 226 -23.24 1.89 -2.25
C GLU A 226 -21.89 2.40 -1.72
N GLU A 227 -20.94 1.49 -1.44
CA GLU A 227 -19.57 1.83 -1.04
C GLU A 227 -18.83 2.60 -2.14
N LYS A 228 -18.92 2.13 -3.40
CA LYS A 228 -18.37 2.82 -4.58
C LYS A 228 -18.97 4.21 -4.74
N SER A 229 -20.29 4.35 -4.65
CA SER A 229 -21.00 5.62 -4.76
C SER A 229 -20.62 6.60 -3.63
N ARG A 230 -20.45 6.09 -2.41
CA ARG A 230 -20.00 6.89 -1.27
C ARG A 230 -18.57 7.41 -1.48
N LEU A 231 -17.65 6.56 -1.93
CA LEU A 231 -16.27 6.94 -2.23
C LEU A 231 -16.22 8.00 -3.35
N LEU A 232 -16.98 7.78 -4.42
CA LEU A 232 -17.12 8.74 -5.51
C LEU A 232 -17.62 10.10 -5.02
N ASN A 233 -18.71 10.13 -4.25
CA ASN A 233 -19.27 11.37 -3.74
C ASN A 233 -18.32 12.09 -2.76
N THR A 234 -17.58 11.33 -1.96
CA THR A 234 -16.55 11.91 -1.07
C THR A 234 -15.46 12.59 -1.90
N TYR A 235 -14.97 11.91 -2.94
CA TYR A 235 -13.93 12.47 -3.82
C TYR A 235 -14.42 13.68 -4.62
N ILE A 236 -15.68 13.66 -5.10
CA ILE A 236 -16.32 14.82 -5.72
C ILE A 236 -16.39 15.99 -4.74
N SER A 237 -16.82 15.76 -3.50
CA SER A 237 -16.89 16.80 -2.47
C SER A 237 -15.53 17.41 -2.15
N ASP A 238 -14.46 16.59 -2.12
CA ASP A 238 -13.10 17.07 -1.89
C ASP A 238 -12.62 17.97 -3.05
N LEU A 239 -12.89 17.56 -4.29
CA LEU A 239 -12.57 18.35 -5.48
C LEU A 239 -13.37 19.65 -5.56
N GLU A 240 -14.64 19.63 -5.15
CA GLU A 240 -15.47 20.84 -5.07
C GLU A 240 -14.95 21.81 -4.00
N LEU A 241 -14.52 21.30 -2.85
CA LEU A 241 -13.89 22.10 -1.80
C LEU A 241 -12.58 22.73 -2.30
N GLU A 242 -11.73 21.96 -2.97
CA GLU A 242 -10.48 22.45 -3.55
C GLU A 242 -10.74 23.55 -4.59
N LYS A 243 -11.72 23.35 -5.48
CA LYS A 243 -12.14 24.35 -6.46
C LYS A 243 -12.64 25.64 -5.79
N ASN A 244 -13.39 25.54 -4.69
CA ASN A 244 -13.88 26.71 -3.96
C ASN A 244 -12.72 27.47 -3.31
N ASN A 245 -11.80 26.76 -2.64
CA ASN A 245 -10.61 27.36 -2.05
C ASN A 245 -9.77 28.10 -3.11
N LEU A 246 -9.58 27.51 -4.29
CA LEU A 246 -8.88 28.14 -5.42
C LEU A 246 -9.55 29.45 -5.86
N ASN A 247 -10.89 29.49 -5.88
CA ASN A 247 -11.63 30.70 -6.25
C ASN A 247 -11.51 31.79 -5.19
N ASP A 248 -11.52 31.44 -3.91
CA ASP A 248 -11.33 32.37 -2.80
C ASP A 248 -9.90 32.94 -2.80
N ASP A 249 -8.90 32.10 -3.01
CA ASP A 249 -7.50 32.52 -3.16
C ASP A 249 -7.32 33.48 -4.33
N LYS A 250 -7.93 33.16 -5.48
CA LYS A 250 -7.94 34.04 -6.67
C LYS A 250 -8.57 35.40 -6.33
N LYS A 251 -9.71 35.42 -5.65
CA LYS A 251 -10.40 36.66 -5.28
C LYS A 251 -9.53 37.52 -4.36
N HIS A 252 -8.97 36.91 -3.33
CA HIS A 252 -8.09 37.59 -2.39
C HIS A 252 -6.86 38.19 -3.09
N LEU A 253 -6.24 37.44 -4.01
CA LEU A 253 -5.11 37.93 -4.79
C LEU A 253 -5.49 39.13 -5.67
N LEU A 254 -6.65 39.08 -6.34
CA LEU A 254 -7.15 40.19 -7.16
C LEU A 254 -7.44 41.43 -6.31
N ASP A 255 -8.04 41.25 -5.13
CA ASP A 255 -8.33 42.36 -4.21
C ASP A 255 -7.03 43.02 -3.71
N GLN A 256 -6.02 42.23 -3.36
CA GLN A 256 -4.69 42.73 -2.97
C GLN A 256 -4.02 43.52 -4.09
N LEU A 257 -4.04 42.98 -5.32
CA LEU A 257 -3.45 43.65 -6.49
C LEU A 257 -4.20 44.95 -6.82
N ASN A 258 -5.53 44.95 -6.77
CA ASN A 258 -6.33 46.16 -6.99
C ASN A 258 -6.06 47.23 -5.93
N GLN A 259 -5.92 46.83 -4.66
CA GLN A 259 -5.56 47.75 -3.59
C GLN A 259 -4.17 48.36 -3.83
N GLN A 260 -3.19 47.54 -4.25
CA GLN A 260 -1.85 48.00 -4.57
C GLN A 260 -1.85 48.97 -5.77
N ILE A 261 -2.61 48.67 -6.82
CA ILE A 261 -2.79 49.55 -7.98
C ILE A 261 -3.37 50.89 -7.53
N SER A 262 -4.45 50.89 -6.75
CA SER A 262 -5.09 52.12 -6.26
C SER A 262 -4.14 52.99 -5.44
N GLN A 263 -3.33 52.38 -4.55
CA GLN A 263 -2.32 53.11 -3.79
C GLN A 263 -1.24 53.72 -4.69
N ASN A 264 -0.79 52.97 -5.71
CA ASN A 264 0.22 53.45 -6.65
C ASN A 264 -0.33 54.60 -7.51
N GLU A 265 -1.57 54.51 -7.98
CA GLU A 265 -2.24 55.59 -8.71
C GLU A 265 -2.35 56.86 -7.87
N LYS A 266 -2.72 56.74 -6.59
CA LYS A 266 -2.77 57.88 -5.67
C LYS A 266 -1.40 58.54 -5.52
N ARG A 267 -0.34 57.76 -5.27
CA ARG A 267 1.04 58.27 -5.17
C ARG A 267 1.49 58.93 -6.48
N HIS A 268 1.13 58.36 -7.63
CA HIS A 268 1.45 58.97 -8.93
C HIS A 268 0.79 60.35 -9.07
N LYS A 269 -0.50 60.49 -8.72
CA LYS A 269 -1.21 61.78 -8.78
C LYS A 269 -0.56 62.82 -7.87
N GLU A 270 -0.21 62.43 -6.63
CA GLU A 270 0.49 63.31 -5.68
C GLU A 270 1.87 63.72 -6.19
N ASN A 271 2.64 62.79 -6.75
CA ASN A 271 3.95 63.07 -7.35
C ASN A 271 3.83 64.01 -8.56
N ALA A 272 2.83 63.82 -9.41
CA ALA A 272 2.58 64.69 -10.55
C ALA A 272 2.27 66.13 -10.11
N ALA A 273 1.46 66.31 -9.06
CA ALA A 273 1.19 67.62 -8.47
C ALA A 273 2.46 68.29 -7.93
N LYS A 274 3.28 67.55 -7.16
CA LYS A 274 4.57 68.05 -6.64
C LYS A 274 5.55 68.45 -7.74
N ILE A 275 5.61 67.69 -8.84
CA ILE A 275 6.43 68.02 -10.01
C ILE A 275 5.95 69.33 -10.64
N SER A 276 4.63 69.53 -10.76
CA SER A 276 4.07 70.79 -11.28
C SER A 276 4.44 71.98 -10.40
N GLU A 277 4.23 71.86 -9.09
CA GLU A 277 4.59 72.90 -8.13
C GLU A 277 6.09 73.24 -8.17
N SER A 278 6.95 72.23 -8.31
CA SER A 278 8.39 72.41 -8.45
C SER A 278 8.76 73.16 -9.74
N LYS A 279 8.08 72.87 -10.86
CA LYS A 279 8.28 73.59 -12.13
C LYS A 279 7.87 75.06 -12.02
N ASP A 280 6.72 75.33 -11.40
CA ASP A 280 6.25 76.69 -11.15
C ASP A 280 7.20 77.45 -10.21
N GLY A 281 7.73 76.77 -9.20
CA GLY A 281 8.76 77.27 -8.30
C GLY A 281 10.04 77.68 -9.05
N ILE A 282 10.53 76.85 -9.96
CA ILE A 282 11.71 77.17 -10.81
C ILE A 282 11.43 78.40 -11.68
N LEU A 283 10.26 78.48 -12.32
CA LEU A 283 9.88 79.64 -13.13
C LEU A 283 9.88 80.93 -12.28
N ALA A 284 9.31 80.88 -11.08
CA ALA A 284 9.29 82.01 -10.16
C ALA A 284 10.69 82.41 -9.70
N ILE A 285 11.57 81.43 -9.42
CA ILE A 285 12.99 81.71 -9.10
C ILE A 285 13.66 82.40 -10.27
N ASN A 286 13.54 81.88 -11.49
CA ASN A 286 14.13 82.48 -12.69
C ASN A 286 13.67 83.92 -12.89
N GLN A 287 12.37 84.20 -12.73
CA GLN A 287 11.83 85.55 -12.80
C GLN A 287 12.46 86.50 -11.77
N GLU A 288 12.69 86.05 -10.53
CA GLU A 288 13.34 86.88 -9.51
C GLU A 288 14.82 87.15 -9.86
N PHE A 289 15.53 86.19 -10.46
CA PHE A 289 16.88 86.39 -10.99
C PHE A 289 16.91 87.41 -12.14
N GLU A 290 15.98 87.29 -13.10
CA GLU A 290 15.84 88.24 -14.22
C GLU A 290 15.51 89.65 -13.72
N GLN A 291 14.58 89.78 -12.78
CA GLN A 291 14.24 91.07 -12.16
C GLN A 291 15.42 91.68 -11.42
N TYR A 292 16.20 90.89 -10.68
CA TYR A 292 17.40 91.36 -10.00
C TYR A 292 18.47 91.83 -11.00
N ALA A 293 18.71 91.06 -12.07
CA ALA A 293 19.63 91.44 -13.14
C ALA A 293 19.18 92.74 -13.83
N GLY A 294 17.88 92.91 -14.11
CA GLY A 294 17.31 94.15 -14.63
C GLY A 294 17.57 95.35 -13.72
N LYS A 295 17.37 95.19 -12.40
CA LYS A 295 17.68 96.24 -11.41
C LYS A 295 19.17 96.59 -11.38
N ILE A 296 20.06 95.61 -11.51
CA ILE A 296 21.51 95.85 -11.64
C ILE A 296 21.80 96.68 -12.88
N ASN A 297 21.20 96.35 -14.03
CA ASN A 297 21.39 97.12 -15.27
C ASN A 297 20.94 98.58 -15.12
N THR A 298 19.85 98.84 -14.40
CA THR A 298 19.40 100.20 -14.07
C THR A 298 20.43 100.95 -13.20
N LEU A 299 21.00 100.29 -12.18
CA LEU A 299 22.05 100.88 -11.35
C LEU A 299 23.32 101.19 -12.16
N ILE A 300 23.72 100.29 -13.07
CA ILE A 300 24.85 100.53 -13.97
C ILE A 300 24.59 101.75 -14.87
N SER A 301 23.37 101.89 -15.38
CA SER A 301 22.97 103.02 -16.22
C SER A 301 22.95 104.35 -15.45
N SER A 302 22.49 104.34 -14.20
CA SER A 302 22.53 105.50 -13.29
C SER A 302 23.97 105.91 -12.95
N LEU A 303 24.87 104.95 -12.71
CA LEU A 303 26.30 105.24 -12.50
C LEU A 303 26.93 105.91 -13.72
N LYS A 304 26.61 105.44 -14.93
CA LYS A 304 27.14 105.99 -16.18
C LYS A 304 26.65 107.40 -16.49
N SER A 305 25.48 107.80 -15.96
CA SER A 305 24.85 109.10 -16.26
C SER A 305 25.09 110.16 -15.16
N GLU A 306 25.03 109.78 -13.88
CA GLU A 306 25.09 110.72 -12.76
C GLU A 306 26.40 110.71 -11.96
N GLY A 307 27.23 109.66 -12.08
CA GLY A 307 28.54 109.56 -11.43
C GLY A 307 28.53 109.43 -9.89
N LYS A 308 27.37 109.34 -9.24
CA LYS A 308 27.23 109.30 -7.77
C LYS A 308 27.37 107.87 -7.21
N VAL A 309 28.61 107.47 -6.94
CA VAL A 309 28.96 106.10 -6.52
C VAL A 309 28.31 105.68 -5.20
N GLU A 310 28.28 106.54 -4.18
CA GLU A 310 27.80 106.15 -2.84
C GLU A 310 26.27 105.93 -2.76
N ALA A 311 25.50 106.69 -3.54
CA ALA A 311 24.04 106.51 -3.60
C ALA A 311 23.67 105.15 -4.22
N VAL A 312 24.33 104.78 -5.32
CA VAL A 312 24.12 103.50 -6.01
C VAL A 312 24.58 102.32 -5.16
N LYS A 313 25.66 102.48 -4.39
CA LYS A 313 26.14 101.44 -3.46
C LYS A 313 25.12 101.11 -2.38
N LYS A 314 24.43 102.11 -1.82
CA LYS A 314 23.36 101.91 -0.84
C LYS A 314 22.15 101.19 -1.47
N GLN A 315 21.71 101.63 -2.65
CA GLN A 315 20.61 100.99 -3.38
C GLN A 315 20.90 99.54 -3.75
N HIS A 316 22.14 99.23 -4.17
CA HIS A 316 22.54 97.86 -4.47
C HIS A 316 22.44 96.94 -3.25
N LEU A 317 22.85 97.42 -2.07
CA LEU A 317 22.74 96.64 -0.83
C LEU A 317 21.29 96.33 -0.47
N GLU A 318 20.39 97.30 -0.64
CA GLU A 318 18.94 97.11 -0.42
C GLU A 318 18.34 96.11 -1.41
N ILE A 319 18.63 96.26 -2.70
CA ILE A 319 18.16 95.35 -3.76
C ILE A 319 18.69 93.93 -3.54
N ARG A 320 19.96 93.79 -3.13
CA ARG A 320 20.58 92.50 -2.80
C ARG A 320 19.90 91.84 -1.60
N LYS A 321 19.58 92.60 -0.55
CA LYS A 321 18.87 92.08 0.63
C LYS A 321 17.49 91.56 0.26
N VAL A 322 16.71 92.36 -0.48
CA VAL A 322 15.36 91.98 -0.94
C VAL A 322 15.40 90.73 -1.82
N PHE A 323 16.38 90.64 -2.72
CA PHE A 323 16.58 89.46 -3.56
C PHE A 323 16.93 88.21 -2.72
N ALA A 324 17.87 88.34 -1.78
CA ALA A 324 18.27 87.23 -0.93
C ALA A 324 17.10 86.69 -0.08
N ASP A 325 16.27 87.58 0.46
CA ASP A 325 15.09 87.21 1.25
C ASP A 325 14.05 86.47 0.38
N LYS A 326 13.77 86.97 -0.83
CA LYS A 326 12.85 86.34 -1.77
C LYS A 326 13.30 84.96 -2.27
N ILE A 327 14.59 84.80 -2.55
CA ILE A 327 15.16 83.49 -2.95
C ILE A 327 15.12 82.51 -1.79
N ARG A 328 15.44 82.96 -0.56
CA ARG A 328 15.41 82.08 0.62
C ARG A 328 14.01 81.53 0.90
N GLN A 329 12.97 82.32 0.68
CA GLN A 329 11.58 81.87 0.83
C GLN A 329 11.14 80.85 -0.22
N ARG A 330 11.77 80.83 -1.40
CA ARG A 330 11.37 79.98 -2.55
C ARG A 330 12.28 78.76 -2.78
N ARG A 331 13.34 78.60 -1.98
CA ARG A 331 14.38 77.57 -2.21
C ARG A 331 13.94 76.15 -1.85
N ASP A 332 12.86 75.98 -1.09
CA ASP A 332 12.42 74.66 -0.64
C ASP A 332 11.58 73.98 -1.73
N ILE A 333 12.26 73.27 -2.63
CA ILE A 333 11.63 72.40 -3.62
C ILE A 333 11.51 71.03 -2.95
N GLY A 334 10.33 70.70 -2.45
CA GLY A 334 10.09 69.48 -1.68
C GLY A 334 10.51 68.19 -2.40
N THR A 335 10.85 67.16 -1.62
CA THR A 335 11.24 65.86 -2.16
C THR A 335 10.02 65.04 -2.61
N ILE A 336 10.17 64.35 -3.74
CA ILE A 336 9.15 63.46 -4.30
C ILE A 336 9.28 62.09 -3.64
N SER A 337 8.16 61.50 -3.27
CA SER A 337 8.12 60.15 -2.71
C SER A 337 8.38 59.14 -3.82
N SER A 338 9.41 58.29 -3.68
CA SER A 338 9.69 57.29 -4.71
C SER A 338 8.58 56.24 -4.75
N ILE A 339 8.25 55.78 -5.96
CA ILE A 339 7.56 54.50 -6.15
C ILE A 339 8.65 53.43 -5.99
N ALA A 340 9.25 53.33 -4.81
CA ALA A 340 10.09 52.18 -4.52
C ALA A 340 9.16 50.97 -4.53
N SER A 341 9.40 50.04 -5.46
CA SER A 341 9.06 48.64 -5.26
C SER A 341 9.54 48.30 -3.86
N GLN A 342 8.60 48.03 -2.95
CA GLN A 342 8.93 47.67 -1.57
C GLN A 342 10.05 46.63 -1.63
N ALA A 343 11.23 46.98 -1.13
CA ALA A 343 12.21 45.97 -0.78
C ALA A 343 11.49 44.96 0.10
N PRO A 344 11.69 43.64 -0.11
CA PRO A 344 10.90 42.62 0.54
C PRO A 344 11.05 42.82 2.05
N VAL A 345 9.98 43.32 2.67
CA VAL A 345 9.79 43.18 4.10
C VAL A 345 9.92 41.68 4.34
N ASN A 346 10.79 41.29 5.27
CA ASN A 346 10.91 39.93 5.79
C ASN A 346 9.56 39.48 6.35
N GLN A 347 8.61 39.15 5.47
CA GLN A 347 7.57 38.20 5.75
C GLN A 347 8.22 36.84 5.58
N PRO A 348 7.98 35.87 6.48
CA PRO A 348 8.29 34.48 6.17
C PRO A 348 7.59 34.19 4.84
N TYR A 349 8.40 33.87 3.85
CA TYR A 349 7.98 33.57 2.50
C TYR A 349 7.11 32.30 2.56
N VAL A 350 5.81 32.45 2.84
CA VAL A 350 4.84 31.44 2.49
C VAL A 350 4.71 31.57 0.98
N LYS A 351 5.53 30.78 0.26
CA LYS A 351 5.29 30.55 -1.17
C LYS A 351 3.80 30.19 -1.30
N PRO A 352 3.02 30.88 -2.15
CA PRO A 352 1.81 30.28 -2.68
C PRO A 352 2.23 28.96 -3.31
N ALA A 353 1.58 27.87 -2.94
CA ALA A 353 1.74 26.58 -3.58
C ALA A 353 1.13 26.67 -4.99
N LEU A 354 1.81 27.39 -5.90
CA LEU A 354 1.55 27.29 -7.31
C LEU A 354 2.18 25.98 -7.75
N GLY A 355 1.36 24.94 -7.81
CA GLY A 355 1.75 23.60 -8.26
C GLY A 355 2.39 23.67 -9.64
N ASN A 356 3.68 23.41 -9.68
CA ASN A 356 4.44 23.15 -10.91
C ASN A 356 5.52 22.11 -10.58
N SER A 357 5.10 20.85 -10.47
CA SER A 357 5.82 19.65 -10.90
C SER A 357 5.09 18.41 -10.35
N LEU A 358 4.88 17.43 -11.23
CA LEU A 358 4.32 16.10 -10.89
C LEU A 358 5.24 15.30 -9.93
N GLU A 359 6.46 15.78 -9.67
CA GLU A 359 7.48 15.06 -8.90
C GLU A 359 7.41 15.30 -7.39
N ASP A 360 6.63 16.29 -6.91
CA ASP A 360 6.52 16.61 -5.47
C ASP A 360 5.47 15.80 -4.70
N PHE A 361 4.70 14.93 -5.38
CA PHE A 361 3.70 14.06 -4.74
C PHE A 361 4.29 12.88 -3.94
N SER A 362 5.61 12.70 -3.94
CA SER A 362 6.26 11.52 -3.32
C SER A 362 7.16 11.82 -2.12
N ARG A 363 7.17 13.05 -1.58
CA ARG A 363 7.95 13.38 -0.37
C ARG A 363 7.08 13.92 0.76
N GLY A 364 6.88 13.05 1.74
CA GLY A 364 6.30 13.38 3.03
C GLY A 364 7.01 14.55 3.72
N ASN A 365 6.20 15.55 4.00
CA ASN A 365 6.23 16.49 5.13
C ASN A 365 7.47 16.42 6.06
N SER A 366 8.37 17.40 5.94
CA SER A 366 9.26 17.76 7.06
C SER A 366 9.46 19.28 7.11
N GLN A 367 8.63 19.93 7.93
CA GLN A 367 8.86 21.30 8.35
C GLN A 367 10.09 21.41 9.25
N GLY A 368 10.80 22.54 9.11
CA GLY A 368 12.00 22.87 9.85
C GLY A 368 11.78 22.83 11.36
N ARG A 369 12.62 22.04 12.03
CA ARG A 369 12.93 22.22 13.45
C ARG A 369 14.40 22.60 13.58
N GLU A 370 14.61 23.59 14.43
CA GLU A 370 15.88 24.10 14.93
C GLU A 370 16.94 23.01 15.06
N ARG A 371 18.19 23.35 14.70
CA ARG A 371 19.38 22.50 14.87
C ARG A 371 19.62 22.22 16.36
N LYS A 372 18.87 21.28 16.94
CA LYS A 372 19.29 20.54 18.12
C LYS A 372 20.22 19.43 17.65
N PHE A 373 21.38 19.32 18.28
CA PHE A 373 22.33 18.23 18.05
C PHE A 373 21.56 16.90 18.17
N ASN A 374 21.34 16.23 17.03
CA ASN A 374 20.62 14.96 17.01
C ASN A 374 21.53 13.88 17.57
N GLY A 375 21.46 13.64 18.88
CA GLY A 375 22.13 12.52 19.55
C GLY A 375 21.84 11.18 18.88
N TYR A 376 20.68 11.04 18.23
CA TYR A 376 20.35 9.89 17.39
C TYR A 376 21.29 9.70 16.19
N LYS A 377 21.72 10.79 15.52
CA LYS A 377 22.69 10.67 14.42
C LYS A 377 24.05 10.22 14.97
N ILE A 378 24.47 10.71 16.13
CA ILE A 378 25.73 10.29 16.77
C ILE A 378 25.65 8.83 17.21
N ALA A 379 24.53 8.41 17.80
CA ALA A 379 24.27 7.02 18.20
C ALA A 379 24.19 6.08 16.99
N PHE A 380 23.61 6.53 15.88
CA PHE A 380 23.57 5.77 14.63
C PHE A 380 24.97 5.61 14.05
N TRP A 381 25.75 6.69 13.98
CA TRP A 381 27.13 6.62 13.48
C TRP A 381 28.04 5.80 14.40
N SER A 382 27.87 5.87 15.72
CA SER A 382 28.64 5.04 16.66
C SER A 382 28.26 3.56 16.58
N LEU A 383 26.96 3.25 16.43
CA LEU A 383 26.51 1.87 16.23
C LEU A 383 26.98 1.31 14.90
N LEU A 384 26.93 2.12 13.82
CA LEU A 384 27.43 1.73 12.50
C LEU A 384 28.93 1.43 12.56
N LEU A 385 29.70 2.27 13.25
CA LEU A 385 31.15 2.09 13.43
C LEU A 385 31.46 0.82 14.23
N LEU A 386 30.67 0.54 15.27
CA LEU A 386 30.78 -0.68 16.08
C LEU A 386 30.41 -1.94 15.28
N LEU A 387 29.40 -1.87 14.42
CA LEU A 387 28.99 -2.97 13.54
C LEU A 387 30.04 -3.23 12.45
N THR A 388 30.61 -2.19 11.84
CA THR A 388 31.73 -2.35 10.90
C THR A 388 32.98 -2.88 11.59
N GLY A 389 33.25 -2.46 12.83
CA GLY A 389 34.35 -3.02 13.64
C GLY A 389 34.13 -4.49 13.97
N ALA A 390 32.91 -4.87 14.36
CA ALA A 390 32.54 -6.26 14.62
C ALA A 390 32.62 -7.13 13.36
N ALA A 391 32.19 -6.61 12.20
CA ALA A 391 32.31 -7.31 10.93
C ALA A 391 33.78 -7.47 10.49
N ALA A 392 34.61 -6.44 10.67
CA ALA A 392 36.05 -6.53 10.40
C ALA A 392 36.74 -7.53 11.33
N CYS A 393 36.40 -7.52 12.63
CA CYS A 393 36.88 -8.54 13.58
C CYS A 393 36.41 -9.94 13.19
N TYR A 394 35.14 -10.11 12.84
CA TYR A 394 34.58 -11.40 12.40
C TYR A 394 35.34 -11.93 11.19
N LEU A 395 35.63 -11.11 10.18
CA LEU A 395 36.41 -11.50 9.01
C LEU A 395 37.86 -11.85 9.38
N ILE A 396 38.52 -11.07 10.24
CA ILE A 396 39.89 -11.38 10.68
C ILE A 396 39.96 -12.68 11.50
N PHE A 397 38.95 -12.96 12.33
CA PHE A 397 38.91 -14.16 13.19
C PHE A 397 38.40 -15.41 12.48
N ILE A 398 37.64 -15.29 11.38
CA ILE A 398 37.06 -16.45 10.67
C ILE A 398 37.78 -16.77 9.36
N ASP A 399 38.37 -15.80 8.67
CA ASP A 399 39.32 -16.08 7.58
C ASP A 399 40.77 -16.33 8.08
N GLY A 400 41.01 -16.22 9.39
CA GLY A 400 42.29 -16.52 10.03
C GLY A 400 42.44 -17.95 10.58
N GLY A 401 41.50 -18.86 10.29
CA GLY A 401 41.47 -20.24 10.80
C GLY A 401 42.52 -21.19 10.19
N LYS A 402 43.81 -20.90 10.35
CA LYS A 402 44.89 -21.89 10.28
C LYS A 402 45.75 -21.79 11.54
N MET A 403 46.06 -22.96 12.10
CA MET A 403 46.71 -23.24 13.40
C MET A 403 45.71 -23.10 14.56
N ILE A 404 45.36 -24.10 15.36
CA ILE A 404 46.12 -25.18 16.01
C ILE A 404 45.07 -26.30 16.23
N GLY A 405 45.14 -27.50 15.65
CA GLY A 405 46.09 -28.56 15.95
C GLY A 405 45.57 -29.47 17.08
N LEU A 406 44.86 -30.57 16.75
CA LEU A 406 44.88 -31.91 17.40
C LEU A 406 43.82 -32.85 16.76
N PRO A 407 44.08 -34.18 16.71
CA PRO A 407 43.62 -35.06 15.63
C PRO A 407 42.30 -35.79 15.91
N THR A 408 41.62 -36.15 14.83
CA THR A 408 40.43 -37.00 14.80
C THR A 408 40.87 -38.47 14.72
N GLU A 409 40.36 -39.30 15.63
CA GLU A 409 40.57 -40.74 15.65
C GLU A 409 39.46 -41.42 14.81
N GLU A 410 39.88 -42.26 13.87
CA GLU A 410 39.01 -43.07 13.00
C GLU A 410 38.42 -44.27 13.77
N ALA A 411 37.20 -44.67 13.41
CA ALA A 411 36.70 -46.03 13.68
C ALA A 411 35.91 -46.57 12.47
N VAL A 412 36.68 -47.20 11.58
CA VAL A 412 36.49 -48.51 10.93
C VAL A 412 35.06 -49.03 10.74
N ALA A 413 34.71 -49.23 9.47
CA ALA A 413 33.65 -50.08 8.99
C ALA A 413 33.95 -51.57 9.20
N VAL A 414 32.97 -52.35 9.68
CA VAL A 414 32.94 -53.80 9.49
C VAL A 414 31.55 -54.21 9.02
N GLU A 415 31.56 -54.72 7.79
CA GLU A 415 30.51 -55.46 7.11
C GLU A 415 30.44 -56.87 7.69
N ASN A 416 29.24 -57.39 7.97
CA ASN A 416 29.00 -58.83 7.95
C ASN A 416 27.51 -59.16 7.78
N ASN A 417 27.25 -59.88 6.69
CA ASN A 417 26.01 -60.59 6.41
C ASN A 417 25.82 -61.75 7.38
N SER A 418 24.59 -61.99 7.82
CA SER A 418 24.07 -63.34 8.14
C SER A 418 22.54 -63.30 8.12
N ASN A 419 21.97 -64.11 7.23
CA ASN A 419 20.57 -64.52 7.26
C ASN A 419 20.31 -65.28 8.56
N ASP A 420 19.23 -64.95 9.27
CA ASP A 420 18.46 -66.00 9.93
C ASP A 420 16.99 -65.65 10.07
N THR A 421 16.19 -66.70 9.87
CA THR A 421 14.73 -66.67 9.75
C THR A 421 14.15 -66.90 11.14
N VAL A 422 13.44 -65.93 11.72
CA VAL A 422 12.56 -66.18 12.88
C VAL A 422 11.24 -65.43 12.70
N ARG A 423 10.18 -66.22 12.74
CA ARG A 423 8.76 -65.86 12.70
C ARG A 423 8.27 -65.71 14.14
N ILE A 424 7.97 -64.49 14.61
CA ILE A 424 7.11 -64.25 15.78
C ILE A 424 6.23 -63.00 15.55
N GLU A 425 4.93 -63.27 15.59
CA GLU A 425 3.78 -62.51 16.09
C GLU A 425 3.67 -60.98 15.96
N ASN A 426 2.47 -60.59 15.53
CA ASN A 426 1.87 -59.27 15.54
C ASN A 426 2.15 -58.50 16.85
N THR A 427 2.69 -57.29 16.71
CA THR A 427 2.35 -56.20 17.62
C THR A 427 2.22 -54.93 16.79
N VAL A 428 0.99 -54.44 16.70
CA VAL A 428 0.65 -53.13 16.14
C VAL A 428 1.40 -52.07 16.94
N SER A 429 2.47 -51.52 16.39
CA SER A 429 3.00 -50.22 16.81
C SER A 429 2.41 -49.17 15.89
N GLU A 430 1.30 -48.58 16.35
CA GLU A 430 0.88 -47.27 15.87
C GLU A 430 2.05 -46.30 16.10
N THR A 431 2.74 -45.96 15.02
CA THR A 431 3.60 -44.78 15.01
C THR A 431 2.64 -43.59 15.09
N PRO A 432 2.69 -42.74 16.13
CA PRO A 432 1.80 -41.61 16.21
C PRO A 432 2.12 -40.69 15.02
N ALA A 433 1.12 -40.51 14.16
CA ALA A 433 1.15 -39.53 13.10
C ALA A 433 1.63 -38.19 13.67
N VAL A 434 2.66 -37.62 13.07
CA VAL A 434 3.14 -36.27 13.38
C VAL A 434 1.98 -35.31 13.11
N GLN A 435 1.24 -34.95 14.17
CA GLN A 435 0.18 -33.96 14.11
C GLN A 435 0.81 -32.61 13.79
N THR A 436 0.55 -32.09 12.59
CA THR A 436 0.90 -30.72 12.24
C THR A 436 -0.07 -29.77 12.95
N PHE A 437 0.37 -29.22 14.08
CA PHE A 437 -0.38 -28.22 14.83
C PHE A 437 -0.35 -26.87 14.08
N ASN A 438 -1.30 -26.65 13.18
CA ASN A 438 -1.40 -25.41 12.40
C ASN A 438 -2.33 -24.41 13.10
N LEU A 439 -1.72 -23.42 13.76
CA LEU A 439 -2.39 -22.20 14.17
C LEU A 439 -2.67 -21.31 12.94
N ASN A 440 -3.84 -20.66 12.90
CA ASN A 440 -4.24 -19.73 11.85
C ASN A 440 -4.66 -18.37 12.42
N PRO A 441 -3.97 -17.26 12.14
CA PRO A 441 -2.78 -17.15 11.30
C PRO A 441 -1.59 -17.92 11.89
N PHE A 442 -0.64 -18.32 11.05
CA PHE A 442 0.57 -18.96 11.55
C PHE A 442 1.39 -17.96 12.36
N PRO A 443 1.85 -18.29 13.58
CA PRO A 443 2.66 -17.38 14.38
C PRO A 443 3.89 -16.93 13.59
N ASN A 444 4.03 -15.63 13.39
CA ASN A 444 5.12 -15.04 12.64
C ASN A 444 6.14 -14.33 13.54
N ASN A 445 5.93 -14.35 14.85
CA ASN A 445 6.84 -13.77 15.83
C ASN A 445 6.68 -14.44 17.22
N GLU A 446 7.60 -14.12 18.13
CA GLU A 446 7.52 -14.47 19.54
C GLU A 446 7.15 -13.23 20.37
N LEU A 447 6.60 -13.47 21.57
CA LEU A 447 6.27 -12.39 22.49
C LEU A 447 7.53 -11.62 22.91
N ASN A 448 7.47 -10.28 22.90
CA ASN A 448 8.62 -9.46 23.26
C ASN A 448 8.94 -9.58 24.77
N GLU A 449 10.15 -9.15 25.18
CA GLU A 449 10.62 -9.31 26.56
C GLU A 449 9.74 -8.59 27.60
N ASN A 450 9.18 -7.43 27.27
CA ASN A 450 8.34 -6.66 28.20
C ASN A 450 7.01 -7.37 28.47
N ASP A 451 6.34 -7.83 27.42
CA ASP A 451 5.07 -8.55 27.51
C ASP A 451 5.27 -9.94 28.11
N TRP A 452 6.41 -10.58 27.83
CA TRP A 452 6.82 -11.82 28.46
C TRP A 452 6.98 -11.68 29.99
N ARG A 453 7.59 -10.59 30.47
CA ARG A 453 7.73 -10.31 31.91
C ARG A 453 6.38 -10.16 32.61
N LEU A 454 5.37 -9.63 31.93
CA LEU A 454 4.01 -9.51 32.47
C LEU A 454 3.36 -10.89 32.64
N VAL A 455 3.53 -11.77 31.67
CA VAL A 455 3.04 -13.16 31.74
C VAL A 455 3.77 -13.93 32.83
N SER A 456 5.11 -13.87 32.90
CA SER A 456 5.90 -14.63 33.86
C SER A 456 5.62 -14.22 35.32
N LYS A 457 5.37 -12.92 35.58
CA LYS A 457 4.95 -12.45 36.91
C LYS A 457 3.62 -13.03 37.37
N LYS A 458 2.73 -13.38 36.42
CA LYS A 458 1.36 -13.87 36.70
C LYS A 458 1.21 -15.39 36.53
N ALA A 459 2.25 -16.08 36.07
CA ALA A 459 2.27 -17.52 35.85
C ALA A 459 3.32 -18.22 36.73
N PRO A 460 3.02 -18.47 38.03
CA PRO A 460 3.94 -19.18 38.92
C PRO A 460 4.12 -20.66 38.51
N PRO A 461 5.25 -21.28 38.90
CA PRO A 461 5.42 -22.73 38.79
C PRO A 461 4.28 -23.50 39.48
N GLY A 462 3.86 -24.61 38.88
CA GLY A 462 2.70 -25.42 39.26
C GLY A 462 1.40 -25.06 38.55
N MET A 463 1.36 -23.98 37.76
CA MET A 463 0.16 -23.56 37.02
C MET A 463 -0.19 -24.54 35.89
N LYS A 464 -1.46 -24.96 35.81
CA LYS A 464 -1.96 -25.76 34.67
C LYS A 464 -1.84 -24.98 33.36
N ILE A 465 -1.46 -25.66 32.28
CA ILE A 465 -1.29 -25.04 30.96
C ILE A 465 -2.57 -24.34 30.46
N ASP A 466 -3.76 -24.83 30.79
CA ASP A 466 -5.04 -24.18 30.42
C ASP A 466 -5.25 -22.84 31.13
N SER A 467 -4.78 -22.72 32.37
CA SER A 467 -4.79 -21.49 33.15
C SER A 467 -3.72 -20.52 32.67
N LEU A 468 -2.54 -21.03 32.32
CA LEU A 468 -1.47 -20.25 31.71
C LEU A 468 -1.90 -19.61 30.39
N ILE A 469 -2.61 -20.34 29.53
CA ILE A 469 -3.13 -19.78 28.27
C ILE A 469 -4.12 -18.63 28.54
N ASN A 470 -4.97 -18.77 29.55
CA ASN A 470 -5.87 -17.68 29.94
C ASN A 470 -5.11 -16.43 30.41
N VAL A 471 -4.00 -16.61 31.14
CA VAL A 471 -3.11 -15.50 31.52
C VAL A 471 -2.49 -14.87 30.27
N ILE A 472 -1.96 -15.68 29.34
CA ILE A 472 -1.38 -15.19 28.09
C ILE A 472 -2.40 -14.37 27.28
N TYR A 473 -3.63 -14.87 27.12
CA TYR A 473 -4.69 -14.19 26.37
C TYR A 473 -5.13 -12.89 27.04
N LYS A 474 -5.16 -12.85 28.37
CA LYS A 474 -5.53 -11.65 29.12
C LYS A 474 -4.47 -10.56 29.02
N GLU A 475 -3.20 -10.91 29.10
CA GLU A 475 -2.11 -9.93 29.03
C GLU A 475 -1.81 -9.48 27.60
N ASN A 476 -2.17 -10.28 26.58
CA ASN A 476 -1.84 -10.03 25.18
C ASN A 476 -3.07 -10.15 24.27
N PRO A 477 -4.09 -9.26 24.44
CA PRO A 477 -5.32 -9.36 23.70
C PRO A 477 -5.12 -9.19 22.18
N SER A 478 -4.40 -8.15 21.76
CA SER A 478 -4.28 -7.74 20.36
C SER A 478 -3.29 -8.54 19.51
N THR A 479 -2.39 -9.32 20.13
CA THR A 479 -1.34 -10.09 19.42
C THR A 479 -1.50 -11.59 19.55
N ILE A 480 -2.31 -12.06 20.51
CA ILE A 480 -2.52 -13.48 20.77
C ILE A 480 -4.01 -13.81 20.89
N ASN A 481 -4.75 -13.19 21.82
CA ASN A 481 -6.14 -13.56 22.08
C ASN A 481 -7.04 -13.36 20.84
N ASP A 482 -6.94 -12.21 20.18
CA ASP A 482 -7.78 -11.85 19.05
C ASP A 482 -7.65 -12.85 17.89
N TYR A 483 -6.48 -13.47 17.74
CA TYR A 483 -6.17 -14.44 16.69
C TYR A 483 -6.44 -15.89 17.10
N TYR A 484 -6.19 -16.25 18.37
CA TYR A 484 -6.14 -17.65 18.81
C TYR A 484 -7.22 -18.04 19.83
N LYS A 485 -8.12 -17.13 20.23
CA LYS A 485 -9.19 -17.44 21.21
C LYS A 485 -10.04 -18.65 20.84
N HIS A 486 -10.29 -18.85 19.54
CA HIS A 486 -11.07 -19.97 19.01
C HIS A 486 -10.24 -21.23 18.71
N GLN A 487 -8.91 -21.16 18.86
CA GLN A 487 -7.95 -22.24 18.58
C GLN A 487 -7.17 -22.61 19.85
N LYS A 488 -7.84 -22.57 21.01
CA LYS A 488 -7.19 -22.78 22.31
C LYS A 488 -6.53 -24.16 22.40
N LYS A 489 -7.10 -25.20 21.78
CA LYS A 489 -6.56 -26.57 21.78
C LYS A 489 -5.27 -26.67 20.99
N GLU A 490 -5.24 -26.08 19.80
CA GLU A 490 -4.09 -26.03 18.90
C GLU A 490 -2.99 -25.15 19.48
N TYR A 491 -3.37 -24.01 20.08
CA TYR A 491 -2.45 -23.09 20.75
C TYR A 491 -1.80 -23.74 21.97
N LYS A 492 -2.56 -24.50 22.76
CA LYS A 492 -2.04 -25.31 23.86
C LYS A 492 -0.98 -26.32 23.39
N ALA A 493 -1.29 -27.08 22.35
CA ALA A 493 -0.36 -28.07 21.81
C ALA A 493 0.93 -27.42 21.29
N ARG A 494 0.81 -26.29 20.58
CA ARG A 494 1.96 -25.54 20.08
C ARG A 494 2.80 -24.93 21.21
N LEU A 495 2.16 -24.35 22.22
CA LEU A 495 2.83 -23.77 23.38
C LEU A 495 3.62 -24.83 24.16
N TYR A 496 3.04 -26.01 24.34
CA TYR A 496 3.72 -27.15 24.95
C TYR A 496 4.92 -27.59 24.12
N ALA A 497 4.75 -27.82 22.81
CA ALA A 497 5.82 -28.25 21.92
C ALA A 497 7.02 -27.28 21.89
N LEU A 498 6.77 -25.97 22.01
CA LEU A 498 7.84 -24.95 22.04
C LEU A 498 8.57 -24.87 23.38
N ASN A 499 8.00 -25.41 24.46
CA ASN A 499 8.51 -25.28 25.82
C ASN A 499 8.48 -26.62 26.57
N GLU A 500 8.69 -27.74 25.88
CA GLU A 500 8.51 -29.08 26.44
C GLU A 500 9.28 -29.27 27.76
N LYS A 501 10.51 -28.73 27.83
CA LYS A 501 11.38 -28.79 29.02
C LYS A 501 10.89 -27.96 30.22
N ASN A 502 9.92 -27.07 30.02
CA ASN A 502 9.38 -26.19 31.06
C ASN A 502 8.04 -26.70 31.60
N PHE A 503 7.53 -27.81 31.10
CA PHE A 503 6.28 -28.42 31.56
C PHE A 503 6.52 -29.83 32.13
N GLU A 504 5.78 -30.15 33.18
CA GLU A 504 5.73 -31.48 33.79
C GLU A 504 4.32 -32.07 33.62
N ILE A 505 4.25 -33.37 33.38
CA ILE A 505 2.96 -34.11 33.37
C ILE A 505 2.72 -34.62 34.79
N ARG A 506 1.70 -34.08 35.48
CA ARG A 506 1.28 -34.53 36.81
C ARG A 506 -0.12 -35.13 36.72
N GLY A 507 -0.18 -36.46 36.66
CA GLY A 507 -1.44 -37.18 36.42
C GLY A 507 -2.01 -36.85 35.04
N ASN A 508 -3.26 -36.42 34.97
CA ASN A 508 -3.93 -36.02 33.72
C ASN A 508 -3.69 -34.55 33.32
N ASP A 509 -2.95 -33.79 34.13
CA ASP A 509 -2.71 -32.37 33.91
C ASP A 509 -1.27 -32.09 33.47
N THR A 510 -1.11 -31.18 32.51
CA THR A 510 0.18 -30.59 32.16
C THR A 510 0.36 -29.30 32.96
N VAL A 511 1.40 -29.25 33.81
CA VAL A 511 1.68 -28.12 34.69
C VAL A 511 3.02 -27.49 34.35
N LEU A 512 3.10 -26.18 34.54
CA LEU A 512 4.30 -25.40 34.31
C LEU A 512 5.33 -25.69 35.42
N ALA A 513 6.49 -26.25 35.08
CA ALA A 513 7.53 -26.62 36.04
C ALA A 513 8.50 -25.47 36.36
N ASP A 514 8.73 -24.58 35.38
CA ASP A 514 9.60 -23.40 35.48
C ASP A 514 8.96 -22.21 34.72
N THR A 515 9.72 -21.24 34.24
CA THR A 515 9.20 -20.14 33.41
C THR A 515 9.02 -20.56 31.95
N VAL A 516 7.88 -20.19 31.36
CA VAL A 516 7.65 -20.35 29.90
C VAL A 516 8.66 -19.47 29.17
N ARG A 517 9.36 -19.95 28.14
CA ARG A 517 10.38 -19.16 27.44
C ARG A 517 9.91 -18.63 26.09
N LYS A 518 9.15 -19.43 25.34
CA LYS A 518 8.70 -19.11 23.98
C LYS A 518 7.19 -19.03 23.92
N ILE A 519 6.65 -17.85 23.67
CA ILE A 519 5.20 -17.65 23.52
C ILE A 519 4.96 -17.20 22.08
N PRO A 520 4.33 -18.03 21.23
CA PRO A 520 4.09 -17.69 19.83
C PRO A 520 3.01 -16.60 19.71
N ASN A 521 3.23 -15.57 18.89
CA ASN A 521 2.23 -14.54 18.61
C ASN A 521 2.14 -14.21 17.11
N PHE A 522 1.14 -13.41 16.74
CA PHE A 522 1.00 -12.90 15.38
C PHE A 522 1.02 -11.37 15.37
N LYS A 523 1.88 -10.79 14.53
CA LYS A 523 1.95 -9.34 14.28
C LYS A 523 1.57 -9.05 12.83
N LEU A 524 0.71 -8.05 12.64
CA LEU A 524 0.36 -7.55 11.31
C LEU A 524 1.59 -6.87 10.67
N PRO A 525 1.88 -7.11 9.38
CA PRO A 525 2.91 -6.38 8.66
C PRO A 525 2.59 -4.88 8.72
N GLY A 526 3.46 -4.09 9.37
CA GLY A 526 3.28 -2.63 9.54
C GLY A 526 2.82 -2.18 10.93
N SER A 527 2.51 -3.08 11.87
CA SER A 527 2.25 -2.68 13.27
C SER A 527 3.56 -2.46 14.02
N ASN A 528 4.18 -1.29 13.85
CA ASN A 528 5.27 -0.84 14.72
C ASN A 528 4.70 -0.39 16.07
N ASN A 529 4.29 -1.35 16.90
CA ASN A 529 4.22 -1.14 18.34
C ASN A 529 5.57 -1.57 18.93
N GLU A 530 6.61 -0.76 18.70
CA GLU A 530 7.70 -0.67 19.64
C GLU A 530 7.37 0.44 20.64
N PRO A 531 7.46 0.20 21.96
CA PRO A 531 7.33 1.27 22.92
C PRO A 531 8.47 2.26 22.70
N ILE A 532 8.09 3.53 22.49
CA ILE A 532 9.01 4.66 22.57
C ILE A 532 9.72 4.58 23.92
N ARG A 533 11.03 4.33 23.90
CA ARG A 533 11.90 4.40 25.09
C ARG A 533 12.15 5.84 25.49
#